data_AF-A0A7I0JQ61-F1
#
_entry.id   AF-A0A7I0JQ61-F1
#
_cell.length_a   1.000
_cell.length_b   1.000
_cell.length_c   1.000
_cell.angle_alpha   90.00
_cell.angle_beta   90.00
_cell.angle_gamma   90.00
#
_symmetry.space_group_name_H-M   'P 1'
#
loop_
_entity.id
_entity.type
_entity.pdbx_description
1 polymer ?
#
loop_
_entity_poly.entity_id
_entity_poly.type
_entity_poly.pdbx_seq_one_letter_code
_entity_poly.pdbx_strand_id
1 'polypeptide(L)'
;GGMAQARGLILAGSAAGIAAAFNTPLAGIVFAIEEMGRAYEARTNGLVLTAVILAGLASLGLLGNYTYFGVARDTVAFATDWPLVLACGIIGGGV
;
A
#
# COMPACT_ATOMS: atom_id res chain seq x y z
N GLY A 1 -5.77 12.03 -24.90
CA GLY A 1 -5.73 11.16 -23.72
C GLY A 1 -4.37 10.97 -23.05
N GLY A 2 -3.29 11.68 -23.42
CA GLY A 2 -1.96 11.43 -22.83
C GLY A 2 -1.79 11.85 -21.35
N MET A 3 -2.49 12.90 -20.92
CA MET A 3 -2.40 13.39 -19.53
C MET A 3 -2.96 12.40 -18.50
N ALA A 4 -4.02 11.66 -18.85
CA ALA A 4 -4.60 10.64 -17.99
C ALA A 4 -3.64 9.44 -17.82
N GLN A 5 -2.97 9.05 -18.91
CA GLN A 5 -1.99 7.97 -18.87
C GLN A 5 -0.72 8.34 -18.10
N ALA A 6 -0.25 9.59 -18.21
CA ALA A 6 0.86 10.08 -17.40
C ALA A 6 0.55 10.05 -15.89
N ARG A 7 -0.66 10.47 -15.50
CA ARG A 7 -1.13 10.35 -14.10
C ARG A 7 -1.18 8.91 -13.62
N GLY A 8 -1.67 7.99 -14.46
CA GLY A 8 -1.69 6.56 -14.13
C GLY A 8 -0.29 5.97 -13.92
N LEU A 9 0.69 6.39 -14.73
CA LEU A 9 2.09 5.94 -14.58
C LEU A 9 2.76 6.51 -13.33
N ILE A 10 2.51 7.78 -13.00
CA ILE A 10 3.01 8.38 -11.75
C ILE A 10 2.48 7.60 -10.54
N LEU A 11 1.18 7.27 -10.57
CA LEU A 11 0.57 6.49 -9.51
C LEU A 11 1.07 5.05 -9.45
N ALA A 12 1.26 4.41 -10.60
CA ALA A 12 1.87 3.07 -10.66
C ALA A 12 3.25 3.08 -10.01
N GLY A 13 4.07 4.08 -10.30
CA GLY A 13 5.40 4.23 -9.73
C GLY A 13 5.40 4.45 -8.22
N SER A 14 4.53 5.32 -7.71
CA SER A 14 4.43 5.56 -6.27
C SER A 14 3.94 4.32 -5.51
N ALA A 15 2.89 3.66 -6.01
CA ALA A 15 2.37 2.42 -5.43
C ALA A 15 3.38 1.26 -5.48
N ALA A 16 4.09 1.11 -6.60
CA ALA A 16 5.16 0.12 -6.74
C ALA A 16 6.32 0.40 -5.77
N GLY A 17 6.67 1.66 -5.56
CA GLY A 17 7.68 2.07 -4.58
C GLY A 17 7.29 1.69 -3.14
N ILE A 18 6.04 1.94 -2.73
CA ILE A 18 5.53 1.53 -1.41
C ILE A 18 5.60 -0.01 -1.26
N ALA A 19 5.14 -0.75 -2.27
CA ALA A 19 5.18 -2.21 -2.24
C ALA A 19 6.59 -2.78 -2.14
N ALA A 20 7.55 -2.20 -2.86
CA ALA A 20 8.95 -2.62 -2.83
C ALA A 20 9.65 -2.25 -1.51
N ALA A 21 9.40 -1.05 -0.97
CA ALA A 21 10.06 -0.59 0.25
C ALA A 21 9.68 -1.43 1.48
N PHE A 22 8.40 -1.82 1.56
CA PHE A 22 7.85 -2.48 2.73
C PHE A 22 7.55 -3.96 2.54
N ASN A 23 7.86 -4.53 1.38
CA ASN A 23 7.51 -5.91 1.07
C ASN A 23 5.98 -6.18 1.20
N THR A 24 5.16 -5.18 0.86
CA THR A 24 3.68 -5.20 1.04
C THR A 24 2.92 -4.88 -0.26
N PRO A 25 2.85 -5.83 -1.22
CA PRO A 25 2.18 -5.58 -2.50
C PRO A 25 0.70 -5.24 -2.37
N LEU A 26 -0.02 -5.85 -1.42
CA LEU A 26 -1.44 -5.55 -1.19
C LEU A 26 -1.67 -4.09 -0.73
N ALA A 27 -0.79 -3.56 0.13
CA ALA A 27 -0.89 -2.18 0.59
C ALA A 27 -0.67 -1.18 -0.55
N GLY A 28 0.30 -1.45 -1.44
CA GLY A 28 0.51 -0.65 -2.65
C GLY A 28 -0.69 -0.70 -3.60
N ILE A 29 -1.35 -1.85 -3.74
CA ILE A 29 -2.57 -2.01 -4.55
C ILE A 29 -3.71 -1.16 -3.98
N VAL A 30 -3.98 -1.25 -2.68
CA VAL A 30 -5.06 -0.48 -2.02
C VAL A 30 -4.80 1.01 -2.14
N PHE A 31 -3.56 1.47 -1.89
CA PHE A 31 -3.16 2.87 -2.07
C PHE A 31 -3.43 3.34 -3.50
N ALA A 32 -3.04 2.56 -4.51
CA ALA A 32 -3.32 2.90 -5.89
C ALA A 32 -4.83 3.02 -6.16
N ILE A 33 -5.64 2.11 -5.64
CA ILE A 33 -7.10 2.14 -5.83
C ILE A 33 -7.72 3.37 -5.18
N GLU A 34 -7.35 3.67 -3.93
CA GLU A 34 -7.85 4.83 -3.18
C GLU A 34 -7.51 6.15 -3.90
N GLU A 35 -6.28 6.29 -4.39
CA GLU A 35 -5.81 7.53 -5.02
C GLU A 35 -6.25 7.68 -6.48
N MET A 36 -6.61 6.60 -7.19
CA MET A 36 -7.21 6.67 -8.55
C MET A 36 -8.65 7.21 -8.55
N GLY A 37 -9.36 7.15 -7.42
CA GLY A 37 -10.72 7.68 -7.28
C GLY A 37 -11.68 7.22 -8.38
N ARG A 38 -12.45 8.17 -8.95
CA ARG A 38 -13.54 7.92 -9.94
C ARG A 38 -13.07 7.69 -11.38
N ALA A 39 -11.78 7.86 -11.67
CA ALA A 39 -11.20 7.73 -13.01
C ALA A 39 -10.76 6.27 -13.28
N TYR A 40 -11.64 5.32 -12.97
CA TYR A 40 -11.37 3.89 -13.07
C TYR A 40 -11.40 3.44 -14.54
N GLU A 41 -10.42 3.89 -15.33
CA GLU A 41 -10.17 3.33 -16.65
C GLU A 41 -9.56 1.94 -16.49
N ALA A 42 -10.36 0.90 -16.77
CA ALA A 42 -10.00 -0.50 -16.58
C ALA A 42 -8.65 -0.90 -17.21
N ARG A 43 -8.22 -0.22 -18.29
CA ARG A 43 -6.95 -0.50 -18.98
C ARG A 43 -5.72 -0.01 -18.21
N THR A 44 -5.78 1.19 -17.62
CA THR A 44 -4.67 1.78 -16.86
C THR A 44 -4.46 1.03 -15.53
N ASN A 45 -5.55 0.50 -14.97
CA ASN A 45 -5.54 -0.28 -13.75
C ASN A 45 -4.73 -1.59 -13.86
N GLY A 46 -4.84 -2.30 -14.99
CA GLY A 46 -4.05 -3.53 -15.20
C GLY A 46 -2.54 -3.29 -15.19
N LEU A 47 -2.08 -2.16 -15.73
CA LEU A 47 -0.66 -1.79 -15.72
C LEU A 47 -0.17 -1.39 -14.32
N VAL A 48 -0.99 -0.63 -13.59
CA VAL A 48 -0.70 -0.25 -12.19
C VAL A 48 -0.59 -1.49 -11.31
N LEU A 49 -1.58 -2.39 -11.37
CA LEU A 49 -1.61 -3.61 -10.57
C LEU A 49 -0.41 -4.52 -10.88
N THR A 50 -0.11 -4.73 -12.16
CA THR A 50 1.04 -5.56 -12.56
C THR A 50 2.36 -4.94 -12.12
N ALA A 51 2.54 -3.62 -12.22
CA ALA A 51 3.73 -2.93 -11.72
C ALA A 51 3.92 -3.12 -10.21
N VAL A 52 2.85 -2.96 -9.41
CA VAL A 52 2.90 -3.14 -7.95
C VAL A 52 3.22 -4.59 -7.56
N ILE A 53 2.60 -5.56 -8.23
CA ILE A 53 2.85 -6.98 -8.00
C ILE A 53 4.32 -7.31 -8.33
N LEU A 54 4.81 -6.88 -9.49
CA LEU A 54 6.19 -7.13 -9.90
C LEU A 54 7.19 -6.47 -8.95
N ALA A 55 6.91 -5.26 -8.47
CA ALA A 55 7.76 -4.57 -7.49
C ALA A 55 7.82 -5.33 -6.15
N GLY A 56 6.67 -5.82 -5.65
CA GLY A 56 6.63 -6.66 -4.46
C GLY A 56 7.35 -8.00 -4.64
N LEU A 57 7.17 -8.65 -5.79
CA LEU A 57 7.89 -9.88 -6.12
C LEU A 57 9.40 -9.66 -6.26
N ALA A 58 9.83 -8.53 -6.83
CA ALA A 58 11.23 -8.16 -6.90
C ALA A 58 11.82 -7.95 -5.50
N SER A 59 11.10 -7.26 -4.61
CA SER A 59 11.49 -7.14 -3.19
C SER A 59 11.64 -8.51 -2.54
N LEU A 60 10.64 -9.39 -2.66
CA LEU A 60 10.69 -10.75 -2.13
C LEU A 60 11.84 -11.58 -2.71
N GLY A 61 12.10 -11.45 -4.01
CA GLY A 61 13.16 -12.20 -4.69
C GLY A 61 14.57 -11.72 -4.34
N LEU A 62 14.75 -10.39 -4.15
CA LEU A 62 16.05 -9.79 -3.88
C LEU A 62 16.40 -9.73 -2.40
N LEU A 63 15.44 -9.37 -1.54
CA LEU A 63 15.64 -9.18 -0.10
C LEU A 63 15.09 -10.36 0.72
N GLY A 64 14.33 -11.27 0.11
CA GLY A 64 13.62 -12.33 0.82
C GLY A 64 12.34 -11.83 1.51
N ASN A 65 11.69 -12.73 2.24
CA ASN A 65 10.55 -12.36 3.07
C ASN A 65 11.02 -11.73 4.39
N TYR A 66 11.17 -10.41 4.40
CA TYR A 66 11.51 -9.65 5.60
C TYR A 66 10.31 -8.85 6.12
N THR A 67 10.29 -8.63 7.43
CA THR A 67 9.32 -7.76 8.10
C THR A 67 10.04 -6.50 8.55
N TYR A 68 9.74 -5.37 7.92
CA TYR A 68 10.46 -4.10 8.17
C TYR A 68 10.43 -3.69 9.65
N PHE A 69 9.29 -3.87 10.33
CA PHE A 69 9.12 -3.57 11.76
C PHE A 69 9.20 -4.82 12.67
N GLY A 70 9.49 -6.01 12.13
CA GLY A 70 9.44 -7.26 12.88
C GLY A 70 8.03 -7.81 13.12
N VAL A 71 7.89 -8.70 14.11
CA VAL A 71 6.63 -9.38 14.45
C VAL A 71 6.24 -9.07 15.88
N ALA A 72 5.04 -8.50 16.07
CA ALA A 72 4.45 -8.32 17.39
C ALA A 72 4.07 -9.69 17.96
N ARG A 73 4.52 -9.98 19.19
CA ARG A 73 4.28 -11.28 19.86
C ARG A 73 3.08 -11.25 20.81
N ASP A 74 2.64 -10.05 21.19
CA ASP A 74 1.52 -9.88 22.10
C ASP A 74 0.19 -9.88 21.35
N THR A 75 -0.80 -10.53 21.94
CA THR A 75 -2.15 -10.59 21.40
C THR A 75 -3.01 -9.49 22.00
N VAL A 76 -3.69 -8.73 21.15
CA VAL A 76 -4.59 -7.64 21.55
C VAL A 76 -5.88 -8.24 22.15
N ALA A 77 -6.22 -7.84 23.37
CA ALA A 77 -7.49 -8.19 24.00
C ALA A 77 -8.57 -7.20 23.53
N PHE A 78 -9.50 -7.67 22.71
CA PHE A 78 -10.45 -6.82 21.97
C PHE A 78 -11.25 -5.84 22.86
N ALA A 79 -11.59 -6.21 24.09
CA ALA A 79 -12.38 -5.36 24.98
C ALA A 79 -11.58 -4.25 25.68
N THR A 80 -10.32 -4.49 26.02
CA THR A 80 -9.51 -3.57 26.84
C THR A 80 -8.68 -2.62 25.99
N ASP A 81 -8.25 -3.05 24.80
CA ASP A 81 -7.30 -2.30 23.97
C ASP A 81 -7.98 -1.38 22.94
N TRP A 82 -9.29 -1.52 22.72
CA TRP A 82 -10.05 -0.72 21.74
C TRP A 82 -10.02 0.81 21.99
N PRO A 83 -10.11 1.30 23.24
CA PRO A 83 -9.93 2.73 23.52
C PRO A 83 -8.57 3.26 23.06
N LEU A 84 -7.53 2.42 23.12
CA LEU A 84 -6.18 2.79 22.69
C LEU A 84 -6.12 2.98 21.16
N VAL A 85 -6.81 2.12 20.39
CA VAL A 85 -6.90 2.24 18.92
C VAL A 85 -7.53 3.57 18.53
N LEU A 86 -8.63 3.95 19.20
CA LEU A 86 -9.29 5.24 18.96
C LEU A 86 -8.38 6.42 19.33
N ALA A 87 -7.71 6.35 20.48
CA ALA A 87 -6.77 7.39 20.92
C ALA A 87 -5.63 7.57 19.90
N CYS A 88 -5.02 6.48 19.42
CA CYS A 88 -4.00 6.52 18.39
C CYS A 88 -4.52 7.13 17.07
N GLY A 89 -5.75 6.80 16.67
CA GLY A 89 -6.37 7.39 15.48
C GLY A 89 -6.61 8.89 15.60
N ILE A 90 -7.13 9.35 16.75
CA ILE A 90 -7.41 10.77 16.99
C ILE A 90 -6.11 11.57 17.10
N ILE A 91 -5.14 11.07 17.87
CA ILE A 91 -3.86 11.75 18.06
C ILE A 91 -3.09 11.73 16.75
N GLY A 92 -2.91 10.57 16.11
CA GLY A 92 -2.13 10.44 14.88
C GLY A 92 -2.74 11.11 13.66
N GLY A 93 -4.08 11.20 13.57
CA GLY A 93 -4.76 11.91 12.49
C GLY A 93 -5.00 13.40 12.77
N GLY A 94 -4.92 13.82 14.04
CA GLY A 94 -5.11 15.21 14.47
C GLY A 94 -3.82 16.03 14.56
N VAL A 95 -2.64 15.40 14.56
CA VAL A 95 -1.31 16.04 14.53
C VAL A 95 -0.81 16.32 13.12
#